data_AF-A0A7C7PYQ6-F1
#
_entry.id   AF-A0A7C7PYQ6-F1
#
_cell.length_a   1.000
_cell.length_b   1.000
_cell.length_c   1.000
_cell.angle_alpha   90.00
_cell.angle_beta   90.00
_cell.angle_gamma   90.00
#
_symmetry.space_group_name_H-M   'P 1'
#
loop_
_entity.id
_entity.type
_entity.pdbx_description
1 polymer ?
#
loop_
_entity_poly.entity_id
_entity_poly.type
_entity_poly.pdbx_seq_one_letter_code
_entity_poly.pdbx_strand_id
1 'polypeptide(L)'
;AIPAGPIRCAVRYRYRSPEAPAVVRPIDDTHTEIVWDEPQYAVAPGQAAVFYKGDEVLGGGIIASTEGVRAHDVALTAHAF
;
A
#
# COMPACT_ATOMS: atom_id res chain seq x y z
N ALA A 1 0.64 -0.06 -11.88
CA ALA A 1 2.03 -0.49 -12.17
C ALA A 1 2.79 -0.62 -10.85
N ILE A 2 3.79 -1.50 -10.77
CA ILE A 2 4.69 -1.56 -9.59
C ILE A 2 5.68 -0.41 -9.71
N PRO A 3 5.89 0.39 -8.64
CA PRO A 3 6.82 1.50 -8.69
C PRO A 3 8.26 1.00 -8.85
N ALA A 4 9.06 1.66 -9.69
CA ALA A 4 10.46 1.27 -9.98
C ALA A 4 11.43 1.47 -8.79
N GLY A 5 10.96 2.06 -7.68
CA GLY A 5 11.68 2.31 -6.45
C GLY A 5 10.74 2.85 -5.37
N PRO A 6 11.22 3.17 -4.16
CA PRO A 6 10.39 3.73 -3.10
C PRO A 6 9.74 5.06 -3.53
N ILE A 7 8.42 5.17 -3.37
CA ILE A 7 7.64 6.37 -3.68
C ILE A 7 6.86 6.81 -2.46
N ARG A 8 6.95 8.11 -2.17
CA ARG A 8 6.10 8.79 -1.19
C ARG A 8 4.75 9.13 -1.81
N CYS A 9 3.66 8.64 -1.24
CA CYS A 9 2.31 8.82 -1.77
C CYS A 9 1.24 8.69 -0.67
N ALA A 10 -0.01 8.93 -1.04
CA ALA A 10 -1.15 8.68 -0.17
C ALA A 10 -1.75 7.30 -0.50
N VAL A 11 -2.18 6.55 0.50
CA VAL A 11 -2.73 5.19 0.34
C VAL A 11 -4.13 5.12 0.92
N ARG A 12 -5.08 4.63 0.12
CA ARG A 12 -6.43 4.32 0.57
C ARG A 12 -6.65 2.82 0.57
N TYR A 13 -6.85 2.24 1.74
CA TYR A 13 -7.04 0.78 1.92
C TYR A 13 -8.49 0.39 2.26
N ARG A 14 -9.39 1.36 2.37
CA ARG A 14 -10.83 1.19 2.57
C ARG A 14 -11.59 2.26 1.80
N TYR A 15 -12.66 1.87 1.14
CA TYR A 15 -13.47 2.79 0.33
C TYR A 15 -14.00 4.00 1.11
N ARG A 16 -14.18 3.93 2.43
CA ARG A 16 -14.67 5.06 3.23
C ARG A 16 -13.61 5.70 4.13
N SER A 17 -12.39 5.17 4.16
CA SER A 17 -11.32 5.77 4.93
C SER A 17 -10.69 6.93 4.16
N PRO A 18 -10.19 7.96 4.89
CA PRO A 18 -9.29 8.93 4.31
C PRO A 18 -8.03 8.24 3.79
N GLU A 19 -7.38 8.88 2.82
CA GLU A 19 -6.04 8.50 2.40
C GLU A 19 -5.03 8.75 3.52
N ALA A 20 -4.11 7.82 3.72
CA ALA A 20 -3.05 7.93 4.72
C ALA A 20 -1.68 8.05 4.03
N PRO A 21 -0.81 8.97 4.44
CA PRO A 21 0.52 9.11 3.86
C PRO A 21 1.37 7.86 4.15
N ALA A 22 2.08 7.39 3.13
CA ALA A 22 2.91 6.20 3.20
C ALA A 22 4.08 6.24 2.21
N VAL A 23 5.04 5.36 2.42
CA VAL A 23 6.04 4.97 1.42
C VAL A 23 5.65 3.63 0.84
N VAL A 24 5.51 3.58 -0.48
CA VAL A 24 5.28 2.36 -1.26
C VAL A 24 6.62 1.94 -1.87
N ARG A 25 7.11 0.74 -1.60
CA ARG A 25 8.37 0.24 -2.20
C ARG A 25 8.20 -1.15 -2.83
N PRO A 26 8.76 -1.40 -4.03
CA PRO A 26 8.77 -2.74 -4.59
C PRO A 26 9.61 -3.67 -3.71
N ILE A 27 9.11 -4.88 -3.48
CA ILE A 27 9.89 -5.97 -2.86
C ILE A 27 10.46 -6.86 -3.98
N ASP A 28 9.61 -7.19 -4.95
CA ASP A 28 9.93 -7.95 -6.15
C ASP A 28 8.99 -7.55 -7.30
N ASP A 29 9.02 -8.28 -8.41
CA ASP A 29 8.24 -8.00 -9.64
C ASP A 29 6.72 -8.17 -9.47
N THR A 30 6.25 -8.64 -8.31
CA THR A 30 4.83 -8.92 -8.02
C THR A 30 4.37 -8.39 -6.66
N HIS A 31 5.31 -8.05 -5.77
CA HIS A 31 5.04 -7.60 -4.41
C HIS A 31 5.52 -6.18 -4.15
N THR A 32 4.78 -5.50 -3.30
CA THR A 32 5.05 -4.13 -2.90
C THR A 32 4.72 -3.96 -1.43
N GLU A 33 5.59 -3.30 -0.70
CA GLU A 33 5.38 -2.98 0.70
C GLU A 33 4.80 -1.59 0.86
N ILE A 34 3.85 -1.45 1.79
CA ILE A 34 3.38 -0.15 2.25
C ILE A 34 3.83 0.05 3.69
N VAL A 35 4.57 1.14 3.88
CA VAL A 35 5.01 1.64 5.17
C VAL A 35 4.26 2.95 5.42
N TRP A 36 3.23 2.92 6.24
CA TRP A 36 2.54 4.15 6.64
C TRP A 36 3.35 4.96 7.64
N ASP A 37 3.15 6.27 7.65
CA ASP A 37 3.73 7.14 8.68
C ASP A 37 3.20 6.83 10.08
N GLU A 38 1.90 6.54 10.13
CA GLU A 38 1.17 6.24 11.34
C GLU A 38 0.48 4.87 11.23
N PRO A 39 0.37 4.11 12.32
CA PRO A 39 -0.33 2.82 12.32
C PRO A 39 -1.76 2.94 11.81
N GLN A 40 -2.14 2.06 10.90
CA GLN A 40 -3.49 2.02 10.36
C GLN A 40 -4.33 0.95 11.04
N TYR A 41 -5.52 1.33 11.50
CA TYR A 41 -6.41 0.39 12.17
C TYR A 41 -7.12 -0.52 11.18
N ALA A 42 -7.19 -1.80 11.55
CA ALA A 42 -8.00 -2.83 10.90
C ALA A 42 -7.73 -2.96 9.39
N VAL A 43 -6.46 -2.86 9.01
CA VAL A 43 -5.96 -3.38 7.74
C VAL A 43 -6.09 -4.90 7.77
N ALA A 44 -6.68 -5.50 6.74
CA ALA A 44 -6.90 -6.94 6.68
C ALA A 44 -6.58 -7.49 5.29
N PRO A 45 -6.05 -8.73 5.21
CA PRO A 45 -5.93 -9.43 3.94
C PRO A 45 -7.24 -9.47 3.15
N GLY A 46 -7.15 -9.32 1.84
CA GLY A 46 -8.30 -9.24 0.92
C GLY A 46 -8.86 -7.83 0.71
N GLN A 47 -8.42 -6.82 1.48
CA GLN A 47 -8.75 -5.42 1.20
C GLN A 47 -7.95 -4.90 0.01
N ALA A 48 -8.57 -4.03 -0.79
CA ALA A 48 -7.86 -3.31 -1.85
C ALA A 48 -7.16 -2.07 -1.28
N ALA A 49 -5.92 -1.83 -1.68
CA ALA A 49 -5.20 -0.59 -1.44
C ALA A 49 -4.88 0.11 -2.76
N VAL A 50 -5.09 1.42 -2.79
CA VAL A 50 -4.84 2.26 -3.97
C VAL A 50 -3.90 3.39 -3.57
N PHE A 51 -2.92 3.68 -4.43
CA PHE A 51 -1.84 4.63 -4.18
C PHE A 51 -2.05 5.89 -5.04
N TYR A 52 -1.99 7.05 -4.41
CA TYR A 52 -2.31 8.35 -5.01
C TYR A 52 -1.17 9.34 -4.85
N LYS A 53 -0.95 10.15 -5.88
CA LYS A 53 -0.06 11.32 -5.83
C LYS A 53 -0.84 12.56 -6.27
N GLY A 54 -1.42 13.26 -5.30
CA GLY A 54 -2.47 14.23 -5.60
C GLY A 54 -3.67 13.51 -6.19
N ASP A 55 -4.15 13.95 -7.34
CA ASP A 55 -5.31 13.35 -8.03
C ASP A 55 -4.93 12.15 -8.95
N GLU A 56 -3.64 11.83 -9.07
CA GLU A 56 -3.15 10.75 -9.93
C GLU A 56 -3.14 9.40 -9.21
N VAL A 57 -3.69 8.36 -9.85
CA VAL A 57 -3.59 6.97 -9.39
C VAL A 57 -2.28 6.36 -9.90
N LEU A 58 -1.36 6.07 -8.98
CA LEU A 58 -0.08 5.42 -9.30
C LEU A 58 -0.23 3.91 -9.49
N GLY A 59 -1.20 3.31 -8.80
CA GLY A 59 -1.45 1.88 -8.82
C GLY A 59 -2.27 1.42 -7.62
N GLY A 60 -2.34 0.11 -7.45
CA GLY A 60 -3.04 -0.49 -6.34
C GLY A 60 -2.94 -2.01 -6.37
N GLY A 61 -3.46 -2.63 -5.32
CA GLY A 61 -3.30 -4.05 -5.08
C GLY A 61 -4.24 -4.60 -4.05
N ILE A 62 -4.16 -5.92 -3.85
CA ILE A 62 -4.83 -6.60 -2.76
C ILE A 62 -3.83 -6.78 -1.62
N ILE A 63 -4.25 -6.42 -0.41
CA ILE A 63 -3.48 -6.68 0.80
C ILE A 63 -3.42 -8.20 0.97
N ALA A 64 -2.23 -8.76 0.93
CA ALA A 64 -2.03 -10.21 1.03
C ALA A 64 -1.67 -10.63 2.45
N SER A 65 -0.86 -9.83 3.15
CA SER A 65 -0.44 -10.09 4.52
C SER A 65 -0.27 -8.81 5.32
N THR A 66 -0.48 -8.88 6.63
CA THR A 66 -0.18 -7.82 7.59
C THR A 66 0.98 -8.20 8.51
N GLU A 67 1.74 -9.26 8.19
CA GLU A 67 2.86 -9.72 9.01
C GLU A 67 4.20 -9.05 8.64
N GLY A 68 4.78 -8.36 9.64
CA GLY A 68 6.21 -8.32 9.96
C GLY A 68 7.22 -7.73 8.97
N VAL A 69 7.56 -6.44 9.17
CA VAL A 69 8.87 -6.02 9.74
C VAL A 69 8.58 -4.90 10.77
N ARG A 70 8.51 -5.23 12.07
CA ARG A 70 8.18 -4.30 13.19
C ARG A 70 6.86 -3.51 13.03
N ALA A 71 5.76 -4.01 13.59
CA ALA A 71 4.53 -3.28 14.02
C ALA A 71 3.87 -2.20 13.10
N HIS A 72 4.41 -1.91 11.91
CA HIS A 72 4.08 -0.73 11.09
C HIS A 72 4.02 -1.05 9.59
N ASP A 73 4.39 -2.27 9.18
CA ASP A 73 4.57 -2.65 7.77
C ASP A 73 3.47 -3.62 7.32
N VAL A 74 2.85 -3.34 6.16
CA VAL A 74 1.92 -4.27 5.48
C VAL A 74 2.51 -4.62 4.11
N ALA A 75 2.60 -5.91 3.85
CA ALA A 75 3.03 -6.44 2.57
C ALA A 75 1.80 -6.60 1.64
N LEU A 76 1.83 -5.93 0.50
CA LEU A 76 0.78 -6.04 -0.51
C LEU A 76 1.26 -6.80 -1.73
N THR A 77 0.34 -7.56 -2.28
CA THR A 77 0.47 -8.10 -3.62
C THR A 77 -0.36 -7.21 -4.54
N ALA A 78 0.32 -6.30 -5.24
CA ALA A 78 -0.31 -5.43 -6.21
C ALA A 78 -0.27 -6.09 -7.59
N HIS A 79 -1.34 -6.79 -7.95
CA HIS A 79 -1.59 -7.12 -9.34
C HIS A 79 -2.05 -5.85 -10.03
N ALA A 80 -1.18 -5.28 -10.86
CA ALA A 80 -1.55 -4.20 -11.76
C ALA A 80 -2.67 -4.73 -12.69
N PHE A 81 -3.81 -4.05 -12.70
CA PHE A 81 -4.75 -4.15 -13.80
C PHE A 81 -4.24 -3.33 -14.99
#